data_AF-A0A847IBW2-F1
#
_entry.id   AF-A0A847IBW2-F1
#
_cell.length_a   1.000
_cell.length_b   1.000
_cell.length_c   1.000
_cell.angle_alpha   90.00
_cell.angle_beta   90.00
_cell.angle_gamma   90.00
#
_symmetry.space_group_name_H-M   'P 1'
#
loop_
_entity.id
_entity.type
_entity.pdbx_description
1 polymer ?
#
loop_
_entity_poly.entity_id
_entity_poly.type
_entity_poly.pdbx_seq_one_letter_code
_entity_poly.pdbx_strand_id
1 'polypeptide(L)'
;MSTIARTMWEQHQTEEADKVKQRDWLVPLGLVLCVSLSVVVTYFGLDLRDRLIASCEPFPGADRSPGEGWYVTFFLAPVLLIVSFVVLTLAYGVSAFAWGRKRPWISVLVGVLAAAVVGYLFILWADVPGYTPICPTGRPEWWPRWLPL
;
A
#
# COMPACT_ATOMS: atom_id res chain seq x y z
N MET A 1 24.35 -23.93 44.03
CA MET A 1 23.66 -23.87 42.72
C MET A 1 24.26 -24.98 41.85
N SER A 2 23.44 -25.95 41.40
CA SER A 2 23.91 -27.01 40.52
C SER A 2 24.19 -26.47 39.12
N THR A 3 25.12 -27.08 38.39
CA THR A 3 25.47 -26.71 37.01
C THR A 3 24.24 -26.65 36.09
N ILE A 4 23.25 -27.52 36.33
CA ILE A 4 21.99 -27.61 35.60
C ILE A 4 21.12 -26.36 35.79
N ALA A 5 21.08 -25.81 37.01
CA ALA A 5 20.31 -24.59 37.29
C ALA A 5 20.92 -23.36 36.60
N ARG A 6 22.24 -23.35 36.40
CA ARG A 6 22.93 -22.28 35.67
C ARG A 6 22.65 -22.34 34.17
N THR A 7 22.72 -23.52 33.56
CA THR A 7 22.46 -23.70 32.12
C THR A 7 21.01 -23.40 31.75
N MET A 8 20.04 -23.79 32.60
CA MET A 8 18.64 -23.44 32.38
C MET A 8 18.41 -21.93 32.46
N TRP A 9 19.05 -21.24 33.41
CA TRP A 9 18.92 -19.80 33.55
C TRP A 9 19.52 -19.05 32.35
N GLU A 10 20.67 -19.47 31.85
CA GLU A 10 21.30 -18.89 30.66
C GLU A 10 20.45 -19.10 29.40
N GLN A 11 19.87 -20.29 29.18
CA GLN A 11 18.96 -20.53 28.06
C GLN A 11 17.74 -19.61 28.12
N HIS A 12 17.14 -19.44 29.30
CA HIS A 12 15.96 -18.60 29.46
C HIS A 12 16.27 -17.13 29.17
N GLN A 13 17.46 -16.64 29.56
CA GLN A 13 17.92 -15.28 29.25
C GLN A 13 18.14 -15.09 27.74
N THR A 14 18.72 -16.08 27.05
CA THR A 14 18.93 -16.00 25.59
C THR A 14 17.62 -16.00 24.81
N GLU A 15 16.63 -16.79 25.23
CA GLU A 15 15.34 -16.89 24.55
C GLU A 15 14.52 -15.60 24.70
N GLU A 16 14.61 -14.93 25.84
CA GLU A 16 13.98 -13.62 26.04
C GLU A 16 14.69 -12.51 25.27
N ALA A 17 16.03 -12.51 25.26
CA ALA A 17 16.81 -11.55 24.47
C ALA A 17 16.50 -11.65 22.97
N ASP A 18 16.37 -12.86 22.44
CA ASP A 18 16.00 -13.10 21.04
C ASP A 18 14.57 -12.63 20.73
N LYS A 19 13.61 -12.84 21.63
CA LYS A 19 12.22 -12.35 21.47
C LYS A 19 12.15 -10.82 21.44
N VAL A 20 12.96 -10.14 22.25
CA VAL A 20 13.03 -8.66 22.27
C VAL A 20 13.67 -8.16 20.98
N LYS A 21 14.83 -8.71 20.59
CA LYS A 21 15.51 -8.37 19.34
C LYS A 21 14.63 -8.62 18.11
N GLN A 22 13.85 -9.71 18.10
CA GLN A 22 12.91 -10.05 17.04
C GLN A 22 11.69 -9.12 17.00
N ARG A 23 11.38 -8.38 18.06
CA ARG A 23 10.32 -7.38 18.07
C ARG A 23 10.83 -6.01 17.65
N ASP A 24 12.05 -5.66 18.04
CA ASP A 24 12.58 -4.30 17.85
C ASP A 24 12.89 -3.97 16.38
N TRP A 25 13.17 -4.96 15.53
CA TRP A 25 13.37 -4.72 14.09
C TRP A 25 12.06 -4.50 13.31
N LEU A 26 10.91 -4.91 13.85
CA LEU A 26 9.60 -4.78 13.17
C LEU A 26 9.12 -3.32 13.08
N VAL A 27 9.53 -2.48 14.03
CA VAL A 27 9.17 -1.06 14.06
C VAL A 27 9.85 -0.26 12.93
N PRO A 28 11.20 -0.29 12.79
CA PRO A 28 11.86 0.39 11.69
C PRO A 28 11.52 -0.24 10.33
N LEU A 29 11.37 -1.57 10.26
CA LEU A 29 10.94 -2.24 9.03
C LEU A 29 9.53 -1.81 8.63
N GLY A 30 8.59 -1.82 9.56
CA GLY A 30 7.21 -1.40 9.33
C GLY A 30 7.11 0.02 8.80
N LEU A 31 7.91 0.93 9.36
CA LEU A 31 7.95 2.33 8.91
C LEU A 31 8.47 2.43 7.48
N VAL A 32 9.61 1.81 7.16
CA VAL A 32 10.17 1.82 5.80
C VAL A 32 9.21 1.17 4.81
N LEU A 33 8.58 0.06 5.18
CA LEU A 33 7.71 -0.73 4.32
C LEU A 33 6.37 -0.01 4.07
N CYS A 34 5.77 0.60 5.09
CA CYS A 34 4.55 1.40 4.93
C CYS A 34 4.80 2.65 4.09
N VAL A 35 5.89 3.39 4.34
CA VAL A 35 6.25 4.57 3.54
C VAL A 35 6.50 4.18 2.08
N SER A 36 7.34 3.18 1.83
CA SER A 36 7.69 2.75 0.47
C SER A 36 6.45 2.24 -0.29
N LEU A 37 5.62 1.40 0.32
CA LEU A 37 4.38 0.93 -0.32
C LEU A 37 3.40 2.06 -0.58
N SER A 38 3.27 3.04 0.32
CA SER A 38 2.37 4.19 0.12
C SER A 38 2.79 5.02 -1.09
N VAL A 39 4.10 5.27 -1.23
CA VAL A 39 4.66 5.97 -2.39
C VAL A 39 4.39 5.16 -3.66
N VAL A 40 4.69 3.86 -3.66
CA VAL A 40 4.48 2.99 -4.84
C VAL A 40 3.01 2.97 -5.26
N VAL A 41 2.08 2.76 -4.33
CA VAL A 41 0.64 2.72 -4.62
C VAL A 41 0.14 4.05 -5.17
N THR A 42 0.59 5.17 -4.58
CA THR A 42 0.17 6.51 -5.03
C THR A 42 0.68 6.82 -6.42
N TYR A 43 1.98 6.63 -6.68
CA TYR A 43 2.57 6.91 -7.99
C TYR A 43 2.05 5.99 -9.07
N PHE A 44 1.93 4.69 -8.77
CA PHE A 44 1.37 3.72 -9.71
C PHE A 44 -0.09 4.03 -10.05
N GLY A 45 -0.89 4.41 -9.04
CA GLY A 45 -2.28 4.81 -9.25
C GLY A 45 -2.39 6.04 -10.15
N LEU A 46 -1.55 7.05 -9.95
CA LEU A 46 -1.55 8.27 -10.77
C LEU A 46 -1.07 8.00 -12.21
N ASP A 47 0.01 7.24 -12.40
CA ASP A 47 0.50 6.86 -13.74
C ASP A 47 -0.55 6.04 -14.51
N LEU A 48 -1.21 5.10 -13.84
CA LEU A 48 -2.26 4.28 -14.44
C LEU A 48 -3.47 5.13 -14.84
N ARG A 49 -3.88 6.08 -14.00
CA ARG A 49 -4.94 7.05 -14.30
C ARG A 49 -4.59 7.88 -15.54
N ASP A 50 -3.37 8.40 -15.61
CA ASP A 50 -2.94 9.24 -16.74
C ASP A 50 -2.86 8.44 -18.05
N ARG A 51 -2.40 7.18 -17.99
CA ARG A 51 -2.40 6.26 -19.15
C ARG A 51 -3.81 5.89 -19.60
N LEU A 52 -4.74 5.67 -18.67
CA LEU A 52 -6.14 5.39 -18.97
C LEU A 52 -6.76 6.58 -19.70
N ILE A 53 -6.63 7.79 -19.17
CA ILE A 53 -7.12 9.03 -19.81
C ILE A 53 -6.52 9.21 -21.20
N ALA A 54 -5.20 9.06 -21.34
CA ALA A 54 -4.52 9.22 -22.62
C ALA A 54 -4.96 8.21 -23.69
N SER A 55 -5.40 7.01 -23.29
CA SER A 55 -5.84 5.96 -24.23
C SER A 55 -7.20 6.21 -24.87
N CYS A 56 -7.86 7.30 -24.52
CA CYS A 56 -9.27 7.53 -24.81
C CYS A 56 -9.56 8.81 -25.60
N GLU A 57 -8.54 9.55 -26.03
CA GLU A 57 -8.70 10.75 -26.85
C GLU A 57 -8.82 10.37 -28.33
N PRO A 58 -9.79 10.94 -29.07
CA PRO A 58 -9.92 12.39 -29.19
C PRO A 58 -11.35 12.87 -28.93
N PHE A 59 -11.65 13.30 -27.70
CA PHE A 59 -12.90 14.00 -27.40
C PHE A 59 -12.61 15.49 -27.14
N PRO A 60 -13.42 16.42 -27.69
CA PRO A 60 -13.25 17.84 -27.45
C PRO A 60 -13.47 18.12 -25.95
N GLY A 61 -12.44 18.65 -25.27
CA GLY A 61 -12.40 18.81 -23.81
C GLY A 61 -11.39 17.91 -23.10
N ALA A 62 -10.76 16.98 -23.83
CA ALA A 62 -9.61 16.21 -23.34
C ALA A 62 -8.27 16.96 -23.49
N ASP A 63 -8.31 18.20 -23.98
CA ASP A 63 -7.22 19.13 -23.75
C ASP A 63 -7.03 19.22 -22.24
N ARG A 64 -6.02 18.50 -21.73
CA ARG A 64 -5.47 18.68 -20.39
C ARG A 64 -5.42 20.17 -20.14
N SER A 65 -6.42 20.69 -19.43
CA SER A 65 -6.37 22.07 -19.01
C SER A 65 -5.03 22.20 -18.30
N PRO A 66 -4.20 23.21 -18.62
CA PRO A 66 -2.98 23.48 -17.85
C PRO A 66 -3.26 23.59 -16.34
N GLY A 67 -4.55 23.73 -15.97
CA GLY A 67 -5.17 23.63 -14.66
C GLY A 67 -5.20 22.26 -13.95
N GLU A 68 -5.36 21.14 -14.66
CA GLU A 68 -5.66 19.84 -14.02
C GLU A 68 -4.42 19.09 -13.55
N GLY A 69 -3.30 19.19 -14.28
CA GLY A 69 -2.06 18.52 -13.91
C GLY A 69 -1.51 18.99 -12.55
N TRP A 70 -1.52 20.30 -12.30
CA TRP A 70 -1.05 20.83 -11.02
C TRP A 70 -2.01 20.48 -9.88
N TYR A 71 -3.33 20.48 -10.10
CA TYR A 71 -4.28 20.11 -9.05
C TYR A 71 -4.07 18.65 -8.60
N VAL A 72 -3.87 17.74 -9.57
CA VAL A 72 -3.60 16.33 -9.29
C VAL A 72 -2.28 16.16 -8.53
N THR A 73 -1.21 16.83 -8.95
CA THR A 73 0.11 16.70 -8.30
C THR A 73 0.18 17.39 -6.93
N PHE A 74 -0.44 18.57 -6.77
CA PHE A 74 -0.31 19.38 -5.54
C PHE A 74 -1.37 19.08 -4.48
N PHE A 75 -2.55 18.58 -4.86
CA PHE A 75 -3.65 18.33 -3.92
C PHE A 75 -4.02 16.86 -3.85
N LEU A 76 -4.21 16.19 -4.99
CA LEU A 76 -4.69 14.81 -4.99
C LEU A 76 -3.59 13.82 -4.57
N ALA A 77 -2.38 13.94 -5.14
CA ALA A 77 -1.25 13.06 -4.81
C ALA A 77 -0.90 13.04 -3.31
N PRO A 78 -0.74 14.18 -2.61
CA PRO A 78 -0.46 14.15 -1.17
C PRO A 78 -1.63 13.61 -0.35
N VAL A 79 -2.89 13.87 -0.73
CA VAL A 79 -4.05 13.29 -0.05
C VAL A 79 -4.05 11.77 -0.17
N LEU A 80 -3.81 11.24 -1.37
CA LEU A 80 -3.73 9.80 -1.60
C LEU A 80 -2.58 9.14 -0.88
N LEU A 81 -1.44 9.82 -0.81
CA LEU A 81 -0.29 9.36 -0.06
C LEU A 81 -0.60 9.26 1.43
N ILE A 82 -1.24 10.29 2.01
CA ILE A 82 -1.66 10.30 3.42
C ILE A 82 -2.66 9.18 3.70
N VAL A 83 -3.70 9.03 2.86
CA VAL A 83 -4.72 8.00 3.03
C VAL A 83 -4.09 6.60 2.94
N SER A 84 -3.26 6.35 1.91
CA SER A 84 -2.57 5.08 1.74
C SER A 84 -1.66 4.77 2.93
N PHE A 85 -0.92 5.76 3.40
CA PHE A 85 -0.04 5.64 4.56
C PHE A 85 -0.80 5.30 5.84
N VAL A 86 -1.91 5.98 6.11
CA VAL A 86 -2.76 5.71 7.27
C VAL A 86 -3.33 4.29 7.21
N VAL A 87 -3.87 3.87 6.06
CA VAL A 87 -4.47 2.54 5.91
C VAL A 87 -3.41 1.44 6.06
N LEU A 88 -2.24 1.60 5.42
CA LEU A 88 -1.15 0.62 5.51
C LEU A 88 -0.56 0.54 6.91
N THR A 89 -0.40 1.68 7.59
CA THR A 89 0.09 1.73 8.97
C THR A 89 -0.90 1.06 9.93
N LEU A 90 -2.20 1.27 9.74
CA LEU A 90 -3.23 0.59 10.53
C LEU A 90 -3.26 -0.91 10.25
N ALA A 91 -3.21 -1.34 8.99
CA ALA A 91 -3.20 -2.75 8.63
C ALA A 91 -1.95 -3.47 9.17
N TYR A 92 -0.78 -2.85 9.05
CA TYR A 92 0.46 -3.35 9.62
C TYR A 92 0.44 -3.35 11.15
N GLY A 93 -0.03 -2.27 11.77
CA GLY A 93 -0.10 -2.11 13.22
C GLY A 93 -1.04 -3.12 13.88
N VAL A 94 -2.25 -3.28 13.34
CA VAL A 94 -3.25 -4.25 13.84
C VAL A 94 -2.74 -5.69 13.68
N SER A 95 -2.14 -6.01 12.53
CA SER A 95 -1.59 -7.35 12.31
C SER A 95 -0.34 -7.63 13.15
N ALA A 96 0.53 -6.64 13.37
CA ALA A 96 1.67 -6.75 14.28
C ALA A 96 1.23 -6.89 15.73
N PHE A 97 0.18 -6.19 16.16
CA PHE A 97 -0.38 -6.33 17.50
C PHE A 97 -1.02 -7.70 17.73
N ALA A 98 -1.79 -8.19 16.76
CA ALA A 98 -2.53 -9.44 16.89
C ALA A 98 -1.67 -10.71 16.64
N TRP A 99 -0.71 -10.67 15.72
CA TRP A 99 0.10 -11.83 15.31
C TRP A 99 1.62 -11.68 15.47
N GLY A 100 2.14 -10.49 15.77
CA GLY A 100 3.58 -10.21 15.80
C GLY A 100 4.38 -11.03 16.82
N ARG A 101 3.71 -11.53 17.87
CA ARG A 101 4.36 -12.35 18.92
C ARG A 101 4.64 -13.80 18.52
N LYS A 102 3.92 -14.33 17.51
CA LYS A 102 4.06 -15.72 17.04
C LYS A 102 4.57 -15.82 15.61
N ARG A 103 4.21 -14.89 14.72
CA ARG A 103 4.53 -14.95 13.29
C ARG A 103 4.72 -13.54 12.71
N PRO A 104 5.92 -12.94 12.81
CA PRO A 104 6.20 -11.58 12.32
C PRO A 104 6.04 -11.40 10.81
N TRP A 105 6.23 -12.47 10.02
CA TRP A 105 6.08 -12.44 8.57
C TRP A 105 4.62 -12.20 8.12
N ILE A 106 3.63 -12.50 8.96
CA ILE A 106 2.21 -12.27 8.63
C ILE A 106 1.93 -10.78 8.50
N SER A 107 2.52 -9.95 9.37
CA SER A 107 2.33 -8.49 9.33
C SER A 107 2.85 -7.88 8.04
N VAL A 108 3.97 -8.42 7.52
CA VAL A 108 4.52 -8.01 6.22
C VAL A 108 3.59 -8.40 5.07
N LEU A 109 3.10 -9.65 5.06
CA LEU A 109 2.13 -10.09 4.03
C LEU A 109 0.84 -9.29 4.07
N VAL A 110 0.32 -8.99 5.26
CA VAL A 110 -0.88 -8.16 5.42
C VAL A 110 -0.64 -6.75 4.89
N GLY A 111 0.53 -6.15 5.14
CA GLY A 111 0.90 -4.85 4.58
C GLY A 111 0.94 -4.85 3.04
N VAL A 112 1.54 -5.88 2.45
CA VAL A 112 1.60 -6.04 0.98
C VAL A 112 0.21 -6.26 0.38
N LEU A 113 -0.60 -7.12 0.99
CA LEU A 113 -1.99 -7.35 0.56
C LEU A 113 -2.84 -6.10 0.70
N ALA A 114 -2.70 -5.37 1.81
CA ALA A 114 -3.37 -4.09 2.01
C ALA A 114 -2.95 -3.07 0.94
N ALA A 115 -1.68 -3.03 0.54
CA ALA A 115 -1.22 -2.14 -0.53
C ALA A 115 -1.87 -2.50 -1.87
N ALA A 116 -1.95 -3.79 -2.20
CA ALA A 116 -2.63 -4.25 -3.40
C ALA A 116 -4.13 -3.91 -3.37
N VAL A 117 -4.80 -4.09 -2.23
CA VAL A 117 -6.22 -3.74 -2.05
C VAL A 117 -6.44 -2.25 -2.15
N VAL A 118 -5.62 -1.42 -1.51
CA VAL A 118 -5.71 0.06 -1.59
C VAL A 118 -5.47 0.53 -3.02
N GLY A 119 -4.47 -0.02 -3.72
CA GLY A 119 -4.22 0.27 -5.13
C GLY A 119 -5.41 -0.10 -6.01
N TYR A 120 -6.05 -1.25 -5.76
CA TYR A 120 -7.25 -1.66 -6.49
C TYR A 120 -8.47 -0.79 -6.19
N LEU A 121 -8.70 -0.44 -4.92
CA LEU A 121 -9.77 0.47 -4.52
C LEU A 121 -9.56 1.87 -5.12
N PHE A 122 -8.30 2.30 -5.29
CA PHE A 122 -8.00 3.55 -5.96
C PHE A 122 -8.39 3.51 -7.45
N ILE A 123 -8.16 2.39 -8.13
CA ILE A 123 -8.63 2.16 -9.50
C ILE A 123 -10.16 2.25 -9.57
N LEU A 124 -10.86 1.53 -8.69
CA LEU A 124 -12.32 1.55 -8.64
C LEU A 124 -12.91 2.92 -8.26
N TRP A 125 -12.22 3.69 -7.41
CA TRP A 125 -12.67 5.04 -7.06
C TRP A 125 -12.45 6.03 -8.21
N ALA A 126 -11.40 5.82 -9.00
CA ALA A 126 -11.16 6.58 -10.22
C ALA A 126 -12.15 6.20 -11.34
N ASP A 127 -12.82 5.05 -11.25
CA ASP A 127 -13.90 4.64 -12.15
C ASP A 127 -15.27 5.08 -11.60
N VAL A 128 -15.85 6.13 -12.19
CA VAL A 128 -17.12 6.70 -11.72
C VAL A 128 -18.28 6.13 -12.54
N PRO A 129 -19.24 5.39 -11.93
CA PRO A 129 -20.36 4.82 -12.67
C PRO A 129 -21.39 5.92 -12.98
N GLY A 130 -21.67 6.11 -14.27
CA GLY A 130 -22.70 7.04 -14.78
C GLY A 130 -22.14 8.30 -15.46
N TYR A 131 -20.85 8.56 -15.32
CA TYR A 131 -20.09 9.54 -16.09
C TYR A 131 -18.74 8.89 -16.42
N THR A 132 -18.57 8.32 -17.61
CA THR A 132 -17.25 8.00 -18.13
C THR A 132 -16.76 9.15 -19.03
N PRO A 133 -16.27 10.29 -18.50
CA PRO A 133 -15.55 11.26 -19.33
C PRO A 133 -14.11 10.81 -19.56
N ILE A 134 -13.72 9.59 -19.12
CA ILE A 134 -12.40 9.05 -19.35
C ILE A 134 -12.36 8.17 -20.59
N CYS A 135 -13.43 7.46 -21.01
CA CYS A 135 -13.36 6.61 -22.22
C CYS A 135 -14.74 6.18 -22.78
N PRO A 136 -15.25 6.81 -23.85
CA PRO A 136 -16.45 6.36 -24.58
C PRO A 136 -16.26 5.06 -25.37
N THR A 137 -15.02 4.66 -25.64
CA THR A 137 -14.65 3.47 -26.44
C THR A 137 -14.51 2.18 -25.62
N GLY A 138 -14.63 2.27 -24.28
CA GLY A 138 -14.41 1.13 -23.39
C GLY A 138 -12.94 0.80 -23.15
N ARG A 139 -12.71 -0.28 -22.39
CA ARG A 139 -11.39 -0.72 -21.89
C ARG A 139 -10.31 -0.78 -22.99
N PRO A 140 -9.08 -0.26 -22.74
CA PRO A 140 -8.02 -0.33 -23.74
C PRO A 140 -7.48 -1.76 -23.91
N GLU A 141 -6.88 -2.07 -25.06
CA GLU A 141 -6.43 -3.44 -25.39
C GLU A 141 -5.35 -4.00 -24.46
N TRP A 142 -4.56 -3.11 -23.84
CA TRP A 142 -3.56 -3.46 -22.85
C TRP A 142 -4.16 -3.71 -21.46
N TRP A 143 -5.43 -3.37 -21.22
CA TRP A 143 -6.09 -3.59 -19.94
C TRP A 143 -6.45 -5.07 -19.75
N PRO A 144 -6.19 -5.66 -18.58
CA PRO A 144 -6.53 -7.04 -18.33
C PRO A 144 -8.05 -7.27 -18.41
N ARG A 145 -8.49 -8.23 -19.23
CA ARG A 145 -9.93 -8.49 -19.45
C ARG A 145 -10.69 -8.98 -18.20
N TRP A 146 -9.96 -9.48 -17.22
CA TRP A 146 -10.48 -10.02 -15.96
C TRP A 146 -10.58 -8.95 -14.85
N LEU A 147 -10.00 -7.77 -15.05
CA LEU A 147 -10.04 -6.69 -14.09
C LEU A 147 -11.15 -5.71 -14.52
N PRO A 148 -12.18 -5.46 -13.69
CA PRO A 148 -13.16 -4.44 -14.00
C PRO A 148 -12.46 -3.06 -14.04
N LEU A 149 -12.83 -2.28 -15.04
CA LEU A 149 -12.72 -0.82 -14.99
C LEU A 149 -13.97 -0.38 -14.25
#